data_AF-A0A9P5R502-F1
#
_entry.id   AF-A0A9P5R502-F1
#
_cell.length_a   1.000
_cell.length_b   1.000
_cell.length_c   1.000
_cell.angle_alpha   90.00
_cell.angle_beta   90.00
_cell.angle_gamma   90.00
#
_symmetry.space_group_name_H-M   'P 1'
#
loop_
_entity.id
_entity.type
_entity.pdbx_description
1 polymer ?
#
loop_
_entity_poly.entity_id
_entity_poly.type
_entity_poly.pdbx_seq_one_letter_code
_entity_poly.pdbx_strand_id
1 'polypeptide(L)'
;MPYYLSPPMAKYLTEQPVALTTLNIIQVYHNLHCIHYGWLANYLDRGSGYVPITWHRLLCESSNLRHLKTLKMPYMTDYMDLHRRSVIYSKAVPSVIVPGVWICRGLERLHLDLHTHEHATARGSHQTRIAYGYIARVCPHLQDLRIRFPGNCEFFEGYAQWKHHPFVLEGGLCLLSGLKCLERLRLEYRTVECEIAELNWLCQSGRNEEHRVRRRQLVEGWLWRLEHEAKLEADRLQSTAGAAIGLLGPGADDEKLMASLASLGLLQDVKDVMVTMDKYGFVCLPSLQLLACGDHLPQRPEKEMRSLFYVEPLGLIERLSNYSPF
;
A
#
# COMPACT_ATOMS: atom_id res chain seq x y z
N MET A 1 -5.21 26.85 2.62
CA MET A 1 -4.15 26.98 3.64
C MET A 1 -3.74 25.59 4.08
N PRO A 2 -2.43 25.27 4.17
CA PRO A 2 -1.99 24.05 4.83
C PRO A 2 -2.35 24.15 6.31
N TYR A 3 -3.21 23.25 6.78
CA TYR A 3 -3.61 23.24 8.18
C TYR A 3 -2.47 22.66 9.03
N TYR A 4 -2.06 23.37 10.09
CA TYR A 4 -1.27 22.77 11.15
C TYR A 4 -2.20 21.89 11.97
N LEU A 5 -1.97 20.59 11.92
CA LEU A 5 -2.92 19.57 12.30
C LEU A 5 -2.72 19.11 13.75
N SER A 6 -2.90 20.07 14.65
CA SER A 6 -2.81 19.89 16.09
C SER A 6 -4.02 19.11 16.64
N PRO A 7 -3.92 18.49 17.85
CA PRO A 7 -5.06 17.84 18.50
C PRO A 7 -6.33 18.70 18.60
N PRO A 8 -6.27 20.04 18.85
CA PRO A 8 -7.43 20.92 18.74
C PRO A 8 -8.14 20.88 17.38
N MET A 9 -7.43 20.78 16.27
CA MET A 9 -8.03 20.68 14.94
C MET A 9 -8.79 19.37 14.76
N ALA A 10 -8.21 18.25 15.20
CA ALA A 10 -8.90 16.97 15.14
C ALA A 10 -10.17 16.97 16.01
N LYS A 11 -10.10 17.54 17.22
CA LYS A 11 -11.27 17.75 18.07
C LYS A 11 -12.32 18.59 17.35
N TYR A 12 -11.93 19.72 16.77
CA TYR A 12 -12.81 20.58 15.98
C TYR A 12 -13.51 19.81 14.86
N LEU A 13 -12.78 19.01 14.07
CA LEU A 13 -13.36 18.19 12.99
C LEU A 13 -14.37 17.15 13.48
N THR A 14 -14.18 16.60 14.68
CA THR A 14 -15.12 15.65 15.30
C THR A 14 -16.36 16.35 15.85
N GLU A 15 -16.26 17.59 16.28
CA GLU A 15 -17.35 18.36 16.88
C GLU A 15 -18.21 19.11 15.85
N GLN A 16 -17.72 19.32 14.63
CA GLN A 16 -18.51 19.99 13.59
C GLN A 16 -19.72 19.16 13.17
N PRO A 17 -20.93 19.75 13.06
CA PRO A 17 -22.12 19.04 12.56
C PRO A 17 -22.12 18.84 11.03
N VAL A 18 -21.05 19.27 10.35
CA VAL A 18 -20.95 19.26 8.88
C VAL A 18 -20.25 17.99 8.41
N ALA A 19 -20.86 17.31 7.43
CA ALA A 19 -20.25 16.19 6.75
C ALA A 19 -19.01 16.63 5.97
N LEU A 20 -17.83 16.15 6.35
CA LEU A 20 -16.58 16.47 5.66
C LEU A 20 -16.45 15.60 4.41
N THR A 21 -16.41 16.20 3.23
CA THR A 21 -16.26 15.49 1.96
C THR A 21 -14.82 15.46 1.45
N THR A 22 -13.96 16.35 1.94
CA THR A 22 -12.54 16.43 1.54
C THR A 22 -11.65 16.71 2.74
N LEU A 23 -10.60 15.92 2.89
CA LEU A 23 -9.56 16.08 3.90
C LEU A 23 -8.19 16.07 3.22
N ASN A 24 -7.55 17.23 3.15
CA ASN A 24 -6.21 17.39 2.59
C ASN A 24 -5.24 17.78 3.70
N ILE A 25 -4.44 16.81 4.11
CA ILE A 25 -3.38 16.95 5.09
C ILE A 25 -2.08 17.14 4.33
N ILE A 26 -1.64 18.38 4.25
CA ILE A 26 -0.39 18.73 3.57
C ILE A 26 0.69 18.78 4.64
N GLN A 27 1.63 17.82 4.59
CA GLN A 27 2.83 17.92 5.41
C GLN A 27 3.78 18.91 4.75
N VAL A 28 4.27 19.89 5.53
CA VAL A 28 5.33 20.79 5.07
C VAL A 28 6.63 19.99 5.09
N TYR A 29 6.94 19.34 3.98
CA TYR A 29 8.03 18.36 3.82
C TYR A 29 9.44 18.93 3.97
N HIS A 30 9.61 20.23 4.19
CA HIS A 30 10.89 20.86 3.95
C HIS A 30 12.01 20.46 4.92
N ASN A 31 11.74 19.96 6.12
CA ASN A 31 12.82 19.65 7.10
C ASN A 31 12.58 18.44 8.02
N LEU A 32 11.49 17.68 7.84
CA LEU A 32 11.27 16.50 8.68
C LEU A 32 11.92 15.29 7.99
N HIS A 33 13.17 15.02 8.35
CA HIS A 33 13.76 13.71 8.13
C HIS A 33 12.74 12.66 8.61
N CYS A 34 12.45 11.64 7.80
CA CYS A 34 11.67 10.47 8.21
C CYS A 34 12.46 9.84 9.37
N ILE A 35 12.21 10.28 10.61
CA ILE A 35 13.10 9.95 11.74
C ILE A 35 13.06 8.44 11.94
N HIS A 36 14.25 7.86 12.10
CA HIS A 36 14.52 6.41 12.21
C HIS A 36 13.57 5.70 13.20
N TYR A 37 13.20 6.37 14.29
CA TYR A 37 12.33 5.84 15.35
C TYR A 37 10.83 5.95 15.07
N GLY A 38 10.43 6.23 13.83
CA GLY A 38 9.04 6.54 13.54
C GLY A 38 8.56 7.82 14.22
N TRP A 39 7.29 8.12 14.02
CA TRP A 39 6.62 9.22 14.70
C TRP A 39 6.30 8.86 16.17
N LEU A 40 7.29 8.32 16.90
CA LEU A 40 7.13 7.85 18.28
C LEU A 40 6.91 9.00 19.28
N ALA A 41 6.23 8.64 20.37
CA ALA A 41 5.70 9.52 21.41
C ALA A 41 6.71 10.48 22.05
N ASN A 42 8.01 10.16 22.03
CA ASN A 42 9.06 11.01 22.61
C ASN A 42 9.23 12.34 21.86
N TYR A 43 8.65 12.47 20.66
CA TYR A 43 8.56 13.72 19.90
C TYR A 43 7.28 14.52 20.14
N LEU A 44 6.28 13.97 20.86
CA LEU A 44 5.11 14.74 21.30
C LEU A 44 5.55 15.92 22.18
N ASP A 45 6.68 15.79 22.88
CA ASP A 45 7.24 16.81 23.77
C ASP A 45 7.86 18.00 23.01
N ARG A 46 8.17 17.85 21.71
CA ARG A 46 8.75 18.94 20.88
C ARG A 46 7.72 19.72 20.08
N GLY A 47 6.42 19.55 20.36
CA GLY A 47 5.36 20.32 19.69
C GLY A 47 5.28 20.10 18.18
N SER A 48 5.81 18.99 17.66
CA SER A 48 5.68 18.66 16.23
C SER A 48 4.20 18.34 15.95
N GLY A 49 3.52 19.30 15.31
CA GLY A 49 2.07 19.33 15.12
C GLY A 49 1.49 18.28 14.17
N TYR A 50 2.18 17.16 13.94
CA TYR A 50 1.63 16.02 13.22
C TYR A 50 1.48 14.86 14.20
N VAL A 51 0.24 14.51 14.53
CA VAL A 51 -0.08 13.42 15.46
C VAL A 51 -0.79 12.30 14.67
N PRO A 52 -0.04 11.34 14.11
CA PRO A 52 -0.56 10.31 13.20
C PRO A 52 -1.65 9.47 13.88
N ILE A 53 -1.49 9.21 15.17
CA ILE A 53 -2.47 8.48 15.99
C ILE A 53 -3.81 9.21 16.06
N THR A 54 -3.80 10.55 16.13
CA THR A 54 -5.03 11.35 16.14
C THR A 54 -5.74 11.26 14.80
N TRP A 55 -5.02 11.28 13.68
CA TRP A 55 -5.60 11.11 12.35
C TRP A 55 -6.15 9.72 12.13
N HIS A 56 -5.40 8.70 12.54
CA HIS A 56 -5.88 7.33 12.50
C HIS A 56 -7.19 7.19 13.28
N ARG A 57 -7.22 7.69 14.52
CA ARG A 57 -8.42 7.67 15.36
C ARG A 57 -9.59 8.38 14.67
N LEU A 58 -9.37 9.56 14.12
CA LEU A 58 -10.39 10.31 13.40
C LEU A 58 -10.95 9.50 12.22
N LEU A 59 -10.09 8.89 11.40
CA LEU A 59 -10.48 8.05 10.27
C LEU A 59 -11.21 6.76 10.67
N CYS A 60 -11.05 6.27 11.89
CA CYS A 60 -11.66 5.04 12.40
C CYS A 60 -12.92 5.28 13.25
N GLU A 61 -13.07 6.45 13.86
CA GLU A 61 -14.11 6.69 14.88
C GLU A 61 -15.07 7.84 14.52
N SER A 62 -14.63 8.83 13.74
CA SER A 62 -15.42 10.05 13.51
C SER A 62 -16.51 9.88 12.47
N SER A 63 -17.77 9.73 12.92
CA SER A 63 -18.95 9.59 12.06
C SER A 63 -19.06 10.69 10.97
N ASN A 64 -18.52 11.89 11.21
CA ASN A 64 -18.45 12.99 10.25
C ASN A 64 -17.64 12.66 8.98
N LEU A 65 -16.73 11.69 9.04
CA LEU A 65 -15.91 11.26 7.92
C LEU A 65 -16.52 10.14 7.08
N ARG A 66 -17.73 9.64 7.42
CA ARG A 66 -18.43 8.63 6.60
C ARG A 66 -18.66 9.09 5.17
N HIS A 67 -18.80 10.41 4.97
CA HIS A 67 -19.02 11.05 3.67
C HIS A 67 -17.74 11.55 3.01
N LEU A 68 -16.57 11.24 3.56
CA LEU A 68 -15.28 11.64 3.01
C LEU A 68 -15.10 11.02 1.62
N LYS A 69 -14.93 11.88 0.61
CA LYS A 69 -14.73 11.51 -0.80
C LYS A 69 -13.27 11.62 -1.23
N THR A 70 -12.54 12.61 -0.70
CA THR A 70 -11.12 12.81 -0.98
C THR A 70 -10.30 12.82 0.30
N LEU A 71 -9.27 11.97 0.36
CA LEU A 71 -8.28 11.93 1.43
C LEU A 71 -6.88 12.09 0.82
N LYS A 72 -6.11 13.07 1.30
CA LYS A 72 -4.69 13.22 0.99
C LYS A 72 -3.90 13.35 2.28
N MET A 73 -3.00 12.43 2.58
CA MET A 73 -2.22 12.52 3.82
C MET A 73 -0.97 11.64 3.80
N PRO A 74 0.05 11.96 4.61
CA PRO A 74 1.08 11.01 4.96
C PRO A 74 0.52 9.97 5.93
N TYR A 75 0.88 8.69 5.77
CA TYR A 75 0.26 7.62 6.56
C TYR A 75 1.25 6.50 6.86
N MET A 76 1.16 5.88 8.03
CA MET A 76 1.99 4.72 8.37
C MET A 76 1.24 3.43 8.09
N THR A 77 1.93 2.47 7.47
CA THR A 77 1.40 1.12 7.23
C THR A 77 1.06 0.39 8.52
N ASP A 78 1.73 0.68 9.65
CA ASP A 78 1.43 0.10 10.96
C ASP A 78 -0.03 0.26 11.39
N TYR A 79 -0.67 1.38 11.01
CA TYR A 79 -2.09 1.61 11.31
C TYR A 79 -3.04 0.76 10.45
N MET A 80 -2.53 0.17 9.36
CA MET A 80 -3.26 -0.75 8.48
C MET A 80 -3.00 -2.22 8.82
N ASP A 81 -1.97 -2.53 9.62
CA ASP A 81 -1.61 -3.89 10.04
C ASP A 81 -2.52 -4.39 11.17
N LEU A 82 -3.79 -4.64 10.83
CA LEU A 82 -4.85 -5.05 11.78
C LEU A 82 -4.48 -6.26 12.64
N HIS A 83 -3.66 -7.17 12.09
CA HIS A 83 -3.24 -8.40 12.75
C HIS A 83 -1.86 -8.30 13.40
N ARG A 84 -1.22 -7.11 13.35
CA ARG A 84 0.12 -6.86 13.87
C ARG A 84 1.15 -7.87 13.33
N ARG A 85 1.04 -8.24 12.06
CA ARG A 85 1.88 -9.25 11.39
C ARG A 85 3.29 -8.75 11.10
N SER A 86 3.56 -7.47 11.21
CA SER A 86 4.92 -6.91 11.13
C SER A 86 5.94 -7.61 12.04
N VAL A 87 5.53 -8.09 13.22
CA VAL A 87 6.39 -8.85 14.15
C VAL A 87 6.79 -10.25 13.63
N ILE A 88 6.08 -10.79 12.66
CA ILE A 88 6.45 -12.06 12.02
C ILE A 88 7.73 -11.89 11.19
N TYR A 89 7.86 -10.74 10.54
CA TYR A 89 8.96 -10.44 9.63
C TYR A 89 10.13 -9.72 10.32
N SER A 90 9.98 -9.41 11.60
CA SER A 90 11.00 -8.70 12.35
C SER A 90 11.01 -9.05 13.82
N LYS A 91 12.20 -9.13 14.41
CA LYS A 91 12.41 -9.26 15.86
C LYS A 91 12.11 -7.96 16.63
N ALA A 92 11.35 -7.07 16.02
CA ALA A 92 10.91 -5.79 16.56
C ALA A 92 10.15 -5.95 17.87
N VAL A 93 10.28 -4.95 18.74
CA VAL A 93 9.34 -4.75 19.84
C VAL A 93 7.95 -4.49 19.23
N PRO A 94 6.87 -5.11 19.75
CA PRO A 94 5.52 -4.83 19.28
C PRO A 94 5.24 -3.33 19.28
N SER A 95 4.71 -2.83 18.17
CA SER A 95 4.36 -1.42 18.04
C SER A 95 3.27 -1.04 19.04
N VAL A 96 3.44 0.08 19.75
CA VAL A 96 2.38 0.68 20.59
C VAL A 96 1.22 1.22 19.76
N ILE A 97 1.37 1.27 18.44
CA ILE A 97 0.33 1.70 17.51
C ILE A 97 -0.86 0.74 17.59
N VAL A 98 -2.04 1.34 17.65
CA VAL A 98 -3.31 0.65 17.55
C VAL A 98 -3.75 0.71 16.09
N PRO A 99 -3.78 -0.43 15.37
CA PRO A 99 -4.34 -0.45 14.02
C PRO A 99 -5.86 -0.37 14.07
N GLY A 100 -6.48 -0.01 12.96
CA GLY A 100 -7.93 0.21 12.94
C GLY A 100 -8.48 0.29 11.53
N VAL A 101 -9.79 0.12 11.42
CA VAL A 101 -10.47 0.08 10.13
C VAL A 101 -11.13 1.43 9.86
N TRP A 102 -10.77 2.07 8.74
CA TRP A 102 -11.36 3.36 8.37
C TRP A 102 -12.86 3.24 8.12
N ILE A 103 -13.61 4.21 8.61
CA ILE A 103 -15.07 4.27 8.43
C ILE A 103 -15.48 4.98 7.13
N CYS A 104 -14.56 5.67 6.46
CA CYS A 104 -14.78 6.37 5.21
C CYS A 104 -14.79 5.40 3.99
N ARG A 105 -15.76 4.48 3.92
CA ARG A 105 -15.87 3.47 2.84
C ARG A 105 -16.21 4.06 1.48
N GLY A 106 -16.88 5.20 1.47
CA GLY A 106 -17.33 5.90 0.27
C GLY A 106 -16.26 6.77 -0.38
N LEU A 107 -14.98 6.55 -0.05
CA LEU A 107 -13.85 7.30 -0.55
C LEU A 107 -13.65 7.04 -2.05
N GLU A 108 -13.57 8.13 -2.82
CA GLU A 108 -13.39 8.10 -4.28
C GLU A 108 -11.95 8.43 -4.67
N ARG A 109 -11.28 9.29 -3.89
CA ARG A 109 -9.88 9.69 -4.11
C ARG A 109 -9.04 9.49 -2.85
N LEU A 110 -7.96 8.73 -2.98
CA LEU A 110 -7.00 8.45 -1.91
C LEU A 110 -5.59 8.74 -2.39
N HIS A 111 -4.96 9.76 -1.82
CA HIS A 111 -3.53 10.03 -2.05
C HIS A 111 -2.77 9.83 -0.75
N LEU A 112 -1.89 8.85 -0.71
CA LEU A 112 -1.11 8.53 0.47
C LEU A 112 0.37 8.76 0.20
N ASP A 113 1.01 9.47 1.12
CA ASP A 113 2.46 9.41 1.27
C ASP A 113 2.73 8.30 2.29
N LEU A 114 2.97 7.09 1.81
CA LEU A 114 3.02 5.89 2.61
C LEU A 114 4.41 5.76 3.25
N HIS A 115 4.45 6.02 4.54
CA HIS A 115 5.64 5.91 5.37
C HIS A 115 5.72 4.54 6.01
N THR A 116 6.94 3.99 6.05
CA THR A 116 7.28 2.81 6.83
C THR A 116 8.46 3.16 7.71
N HIS A 117 8.26 3.09 9.02
CA HIS A 117 9.31 3.43 9.99
C HIS A 117 9.74 2.17 10.75
N GLU A 118 10.98 2.16 11.25
CA GLU A 118 11.60 0.95 11.76
C GLU A 118 11.20 0.61 13.20
N HIS A 119 10.68 -0.61 13.35
CA HIS A 119 11.49 -1.69 13.90
C HIS A 119 11.61 -2.90 12.96
N ALA A 120 11.01 -2.87 11.75
CA ALA A 120 11.06 -3.97 10.80
C ALA A 120 12.46 -4.13 10.18
N THR A 121 13.34 -4.87 10.86
CA THR A 121 14.69 -5.28 10.42
C THR A 121 14.74 -5.96 9.04
N ALA A 122 13.59 -6.29 8.45
CA ALA A 122 13.44 -6.68 7.05
C ALA A 122 12.25 -5.93 6.44
N ARG A 123 12.48 -4.76 5.83
CA ARG A 123 11.47 -4.10 4.99
C ARG A 123 11.28 -4.94 3.74
N GLY A 124 10.27 -5.80 3.76
CA GLY A 124 9.91 -6.66 2.66
C GLY A 124 8.64 -6.19 1.94
N SER A 125 8.23 -7.01 0.99
CA SER A 125 6.96 -6.95 0.26
C SER A 125 5.69 -6.91 1.15
N HIS A 126 5.78 -7.35 2.42
CA HIS A 126 4.63 -7.48 3.30
C HIS A 126 3.98 -6.13 3.65
N GLN A 127 4.74 -5.04 3.77
CA GLN A 127 4.19 -3.71 4.09
C GLN A 127 3.31 -3.18 2.97
N THR A 128 3.76 -3.33 1.72
CA THR A 128 2.96 -2.96 0.55
C THR A 128 1.75 -3.89 0.43
N ARG A 129 1.90 -5.18 0.77
CA ARG A 129 0.80 -6.14 0.77
C ARG A 129 -0.29 -5.78 1.77
N ILE A 130 0.09 -5.37 2.99
CA ILE A 130 -0.83 -4.84 4.00
C ILE A 130 -1.55 -3.60 3.44
N ALA A 131 -0.80 -2.63 2.91
CA ALA A 131 -1.40 -1.39 2.40
C ALA A 131 -2.38 -1.65 1.26
N TYR A 132 -1.97 -2.40 0.23
CA TYR A 132 -2.82 -2.69 -0.92
C TYR A 132 -4.05 -3.53 -0.54
N GLY A 133 -3.85 -4.58 0.26
CA GLY A 133 -4.94 -5.45 0.72
C GLY A 133 -5.94 -4.70 1.60
N TYR A 134 -5.46 -3.78 2.44
CA TYR A 134 -6.30 -2.94 3.29
C TYR A 134 -7.11 -1.97 2.43
N ILE A 135 -6.44 -1.19 1.56
CA ILE A 135 -7.07 -0.20 0.69
C ILE A 135 -8.16 -0.85 -0.18
N ALA A 136 -7.86 -1.99 -0.81
CA ALA A 136 -8.78 -2.68 -1.71
C ALA A 136 -10.10 -3.09 -1.02
N ARG A 137 -10.03 -3.52 0.24
CA ARG A 137 -11.17 -4.00 1.02
C ARG A 137 -11.88 -2.88 1.76
N VAL A 138 -11.13 -1.91 2.26
CA VAL A 138 -11.64 -0.83 3.10
C VAL A 138 -12.25 0.29 2.27
N CYS A 139 -11.72 0.55 1.07
CA CYS A 139 -12.16 1.62 0.18
C CYS A 139 -12.55 1.08 -1.21
N PRO A 140 -13.62 0.26 -1.31
CA PRO A 140 -13.96 -0.45 -2.55
C PRO A 140 -14.42 0.47 -3.70
N HIS A 141 -14.80 1.73 -3.40
CA HIS A 141 -15.33 2.70 -4.37
C HIS A 141 -14.28 3.67 -4.92
N LEU A 142 -12.99 3.41 -4.69
CA LEU A 142 -11.92 4.28 -5.18
C LEU A 142 -11.93 4.38 -6.71
N GLN A 143 -11.81 5.63 -7.18
CA GLN A 143 -11.65 6.02 -8.58
C GLN A 143 -10.23 6.53 -8.86
N ASP A 144 -9.59 7.14 -7.87
CA ASP A 144 -8.27 7.78 -8.00
C ASP A 144 -7.39 7.38 -6.81
N LEU A 145 -6.42 6.50 -7.05
CA LEU A 145 -5.46 6.03 -6.04
C LEU A 145 -4.06 6.50 -6.41
N ARG A 146 -3.46 7.28 -5.51
CA ARG A 146 -2.05 7.68 -5.56
C ARG A 146 -1.35 7.20 -4.30
N ILE A 147 -0.28 6.44 -4.45
CA ILE A 147 0.58 6.02 -3.34
C ILE A 147 1.99 6.47 -3.68
N ARG A 148 2.53 7.36 -2.85
CA ARG A 148 3.92 7.79 -2.92
C ARG A 148 4.68 7.12 -1.79
N PHE A 149 5.87 6.62 -2.11
CA PHE A 149 6.80 6.03 -1.15
C PHE A 149 7.93 7.05 -0.94
N PRO A 150 7.91 7.82 0.17
CA PRO A 150 8.83 8.92 0.35
C PRO A 150 10.28 8.44 0.46
N GLY A 151 11.14 8.88 -0.47
CA GLY A 151 12.54 8.45 -0.51
C GLY A 151 13.37 8.84 0.72
N ASN A 152 12.89 9.80 1.53
CA ASN A 152 13.51 10.13 2.82
C ASN A 152 13.37 8.99 3.85
N CYS A 153 12.50 8.02 3.62
CA CYS A 153 12.43 6.82 4.45
C CYS A 153 13.42 5.73 3.99
N GLU A 154 14.04 5.85 2.81
CA GLU A 154 15.00 4.86 2.27
C GLU A 154 16.47 5.17 2.63
N PHE A 155 16.78 6.40 3.01
CA PHE A 155 18.17 6.84 3.22
C PHE A 155 18.72 6.40 4.58
N PHE A 156 19.22 5.17 4.65
CA PHE A 156 20.32 4.86 5.55
C PHE A 156 21.40 4.10 4.77
N GLU A 157 22.54 4.75 4.59
CA GLU A 157 23.71 4.24 3.90
C GLU A 157 24.20 2.97 4.61
N GLY A 158 23.98 1.80 3.99
CA GLY A 158 24.45 0.52 4.51
C GLY A 158 23.53 -0.67 4.28
N TYR A 159 22.25 -0.45 3.94
CA TYR A 159 21.27 -1.53 3.88
C TYR A 159 20.51 -1.59 2.55
N ALA A 160 21.16 -2.08 1.51
CA ALA A 160 20.55 -2.31 0.20
C ALA A 160 19.30 -3.22 0.26
N GLN A 161 19.19 -4.06 1.29
CA GLN A 161 18.04 -4.95 1.54
C GLN A 161 16.77 -4.26 2.07
N TRP A 162 16.76 -2.93 2.19
CA TRP A 162 15.66 -2.16 2.78
C TRP A 162 14.74 -1.50 1.75
N LYS A 163 14.87 -1.88 0.48
CA LYS A 163 14.03 -1.35 -0.59
C LYS A 163 12.62 -1.88 -0.46
N HIS A 164 11.65 -0.99 -0.66
CA HIS A 164 10.30 -1.42 -0.98
C HIS A 164 10.32 -2.12 -2.34
N HIS A 165 9.48 -3.14 -2.47
CA HIS A 165 9.19 -3.77 -3.75
C HIS A 165 7.70 -3.59 -4.05
N PRO A 166 7.23 -2.36 -4.31
CA PRO A 166 5.81 -2.08 -4.47
C PRO A 166 5.21 -2.67 -5.74
N PHE A 167 6.07 -3.10 -6.68
CA PHE A 167 5.70 -3.61 -8.00
C PHE A 167 5.79 -5.12 -8.16
N VAL A 168 6.54 -5.82 -7.30
CA VAL A 168 6.62 -7.29 -7.37
C VAL A 168 5.29 -7.90 -6.94
N LEU A 169 4.95 -9.05 -7.50
CA LEU A 169 3.68 -9.73 -7.24
C LEU A 169 3.52 -10.06 -5.76
N GLU A 170 4.61 -10.48 -5.14
CA GLU A 170 4.72 -10.74 -3.70
C GLU A 170 4.38 -9.51 -2.83
N GLY A 171 4.62 -8.31 -3.38
CA GLY A 171 4.29 -7.01 -2.82
C GLY A 171 2.79 -6.75 -2.76
N GLY A 172 1.99 -7.60 -3.39
CA GLY A 172 0.53 -7.60 -3.28
C GLY A 172 -0.17 -6.55 -4.13
N LEU A 173 0.48 -5.98 -5.16
CA LEU A 173 -0.19 -5.00 -6.01
C LEU A 173 -1.45 -5.57 -6.68
N CYS A 174 -1.45 -6.88 -6.97
CA CYS A 174 -2.61 -7.60 -7.48
C CYS A 174 -3.83 -7.60 -6.55
N LEU A 175 -3.66 -7.35 -5.25
CA LEU A 175 -4.76 -7.21 -4.29
C LEU A 175 -5.69 -6.04 -4.66
N LEU A 176 -5.18 -5.05 -5.40
CA LEU A 176 -5.99 -3.94 -5.92
C LEU A 176 -6.92 -4.36 -7.07
N SER A 177 -6.75 -5.54 -7.68
CA SER A 177 -7.52 -6.00 -8.85
C SER A 177 -9.04 -6.03 -8.66
N GLY A 178 -9.50 -6.05 -7.41
CA GLY A 178 -10.90 -5.97 -7.01
C GLY A 178 -11.53 -4.58 -7.10
N LEU A 179 -10.75 -3.50 -7.21
CA LEU A 179 -11.25 -2.12 -7.27
C LEU A 179 -11.89 -1.82 -8.63
N LYS A 180 -13.19 -2.11 -8.76
CA LYS A 180 -13.92 -2.02 -10.04
C LYS A 180 -14.11 -0.60 -10.55
N CYS A 181 -14.14 0.37 -9.65
CA CYS A 181 -14.30 1.79 -9.97
C CYS A 181 -12.98 2.52 -10.24
N LEU A 182 -11.82 1.86 -10.08
CA LEU A 182 -10.53 2.54 -10.16
C LEU A 182 -10.22 2.99 -11.59
N GLU A 183 -10.17 4.29 -11.81
CA GLU A 183 -9.86 4.92 -13.10
C GLU A 183 -8.40 5.34 -13.21
N ARG A 184 -7.80 5.75 -12.09
CA ARG A 184 -6.43 6.27 -12.04
C ARG A 184 -5.64 5.57 -10.93
N LEU A 185 -4.50 4.97 -11.30
CA LEU A 185 -3.55 4.38 -10.37
C LEU A 185 -2.18 5.04 -10.56
N ARG A 186 -1.63 5.60 -9.48
CA ARG A 186 -0.28 6.16 -9.46
C ARG A 186 0.51 5.60 -8.29
N LEU A 187 1.64 4.98 -8.59
CA LEU A 187 2.60 4.47 -7.63
C LEU A 187 3.92 5.21 -7.84
N GLU A 188 4.24 6.15 -6.95
CA GLU A 188 5.48 6.93 -7.00
C GLU A 188 6.54 6.23 -6.16
N TYR A 189 7.46 5.56 -6.84
CA TYR A 189 8.62 4.91 -6.26
C TYR A 189 9.81 5.03 -7.20
N ARG A 190 11.02 5.06 -6.64
CA ARG A 190 12.24 5.44 -7.39
C ARG A 190 12.58 4.49 -8.52
N THR A 191 12.44 3.19 -8.30
CA THR A 191 12.83 2.16 -9.26
C THR A 191 11.73 1.12 -9.43
N VAL A 192 11.53 0.67 -10.66
CA VAL A 192 10.62 -0.43 -10.97
C VAL A 192 11.46 -1.71 -11.11
N GLU A 193 11.60 -2.45 -10.00
CA GLU A 193 12.38 -3.69 -9.93
C GLU A 193 11.42 -4.89 -9.88
N CYS A 194 10.92 -5.33 -11.04
CA CYS A 194 10.02 -6.51 -11.17
C CYS A 194 10.06 -7.11 -12.59
N GLU A 195 9.56 -8.33 -12.77
CA GLU A 195 9.33 -8.91 -14.09
C GLU A 195 8.08 -8.31 -14.77
N ILE A 196 8.08 -8.26 -16.11
CA ILE A 196 6.89 -7.82 -16.88
C ILE A 196 5.64 -8.61 -16.51
N ALA A 197 5.78 -9.91 -16.22
CA ALA A 197 4.68 -10.78 -15.85
C ALA A 197 4.00 -10.36 -14.54
N GLU A 198 4.69 -9.66 -13.66
CA GLU A 198 4.17 -9.21 -12.36
C GLU A 198 3.27 -7.97 -12.47
N LEU A 199 3.41 -7.17 -13.54
CA LEU A 199 2.64 -5.94 -13.76
C LEU A 199 1.70 -5.96 -14.95
N ASN A 200 1.96 -6.78 -15.96
CA ASN A 200 1.22 -6.73 -17.23
C ASN A 200 -0.28 -7.06 -17.12
N TRP A 201 -0.74 -7.66 -16.01
CA TRP A 201 -2.17 -7.82 -15.74
C TRP A 201 -2.91 -6.47 -15.59
N LEU A 202 -2.20 -5.37 -15.34
CA LEU A 202 -2.73 -4.01 -15.30
C LEU A 202 -3.22 -3.52 -16.68
N CYS A 203 -2.65 -4.02 -17.78
CA CYS A 203 -3.10 -3.68 -19.14
C CYS A 203 -3.90 -4.83 -19.77
N GLN A 204 -4.70 -4.54 -20.80
CA GLN A 204 -5.50 -5.58 -21.44
C GLN A 204 -4.63 -6.55 -22.26
N SER A 205 -3.61 -6.03 -22.94
CA SER A 205 -2.69 -6.83 -23.77
C SER A 205 -1.86 -7.84 -22.97
N GLY A 206 -1.66 -7.58 -21.67
CA GLY A 206 -0.89 -8.46 -20.77
C GLY A 206 -1.71 -9.59 -20.12
N ARG A 207 -3.02 -9.67 -20.41
CA ARG A 207 -3.95 -10.67 -19.86
C ARG A 207 -4.09 -11.90 -20.75
N ASN A 208 -2.99 -12.34 -21.37
CA ASN A 208 -2.93 -13.54 -22.19
C ASN A 208 -2.50 -14.77 -21.37
N GLU A 209 -2.65 -15.97 -21.95
CA GLU A 209 -2.34 -17.22 -21.26
C GLU A 209 -0.83 -17.38 -20.97
N GLU A 210 0.04 -16.90 -21.86
CA GLU A 210 1.51 -16.96 -21.65
C GLU A 210 1.91 -16.25 -20.35
N HIS A 211 1.46 -15.00 -20.18
CA HIS A 211 1.72 -14.23 -18.98
C HIS A 211 1.02 -14.79 -17.75
N ARG A 212 -0.16 -15.41 -17.93
CA ARG A 212 -0.84 -16.13 -16.86
C ARG A 212 -0.01 -17.32 -16.36
N VAL A 213 0.48 -18.15 -17.26
CA VAL A 213 1.38 -19.27 -16.95
C VAL A 213 2.63 -18.77 -16.24
N ARG A 214 3.25 -17.67 -16.73
CA ARG A 214 4.42 -17.10 -16.06
C ARG A 214 4.13 -16.64 -14.63
N ARG A 215 2.99 -15.98 -14.39
CA ARG A 215 2.58 -15.60 -13.02
C ARG A 215 2.33 -16.82 -12.13
N ARG A 216 1.71 -17.89 -12.65
CA ARG A 216 1.53 -19.14 -11.90
C ARG A 216 2.86 -19.73 -11.49
N GLN A 217 3.85 -19.79 -12.40
CA GLN A 217 5.20 -20.27 -12.08
C GLN A 217 5.85 -19.45 -10.95
N LEU A 218 5.72 -18.12 -10.97
CA LEU A 218 6.20 -17.25 -9.89
C LEU A 218 5.54 -17.62 -8.55
N VAL A 219 4.21 -17.78 -8.53
CA VAL A 219 3.43 -18.13 -7.33
C VAL A 219 3.75 -19.54 -6.84
N GLU A 220 3.94 -20.50 -7.74
CA GLU A 220 4.36 -21.89 -7.42
C GLU A 220 5.75 -21.92 -6.79
N GLY A 221 6.66 -21.04 -7.21
CA GLY A 221 7.97 -20.85 -6.58
C GLY A 221 7.90 -20.41 -5.11
N TRP A 222 6.73 -19.98 -4.62
CA TRP A 222 6.55 -19.52 -3.24
C TRP A 222 6.15 -20.61 -2.25
N LEU A 223 6.02 -21.88 -2.66
CA LEU A 223 5.53 -22.97 -1.79
C LEU A 223 6.22 -22.98 -0.41
N TRP A 224 7.56 -23.01 -0.38
CA TRP A 224 8.30 -23.01 0.88
C TRP A 224 8.05 -21.75 1.73
N ARG A 225 7.83 -20.59 1.08
CA ARG A 225 7.59 -19.30 1.74
C ARG A 225 6.20 -19.25 2.36
N LEU A 226 5.21 -19.77 1.64
CA LEU A 226 3.84 -19.91 2.13
C LEU A 226 3.80 -20.81 3.36
N GLU A 227 4.48 -21.97 3.31
CA GLU A 227 4.59 -22.88 4.46
C GLU A 227 5.29 -22.22 5.65
N HIS A 228 6.41 -21.53 5.38
CA HIS A 228 7.14 -20.82 6.42
C HIS A 228 6.31 -19.71 7.07
N GLU A 229 5.65 -18.88 6.27
CA GLU A 229 4.80 -17.80 6.77
C GLU A 229 3.56 -18.33 7.51
N ALA A 230 2.96 -19.42 7.04
CA ALA A 230 1.86 -20.09 7.73
C ALA A 230 2.28 -20.62 9.10
N LYS A 231 3.48 -21.20 9.20
CA LYS A 231 4.05 -21.62 10.49
C LYS A 231 4.23 -20.43 11.43
N LEU A 232 4.84 -19.34 10.96
CA LEU A 232 5.05 -18.15 11.78
C LEU A 232 3.73 -17.51 12.24
N GLU A 233 2.71 -17.49 11.38
CA GLU A 233 1.37 -17.01 11.74
C GLU A 233 0.72 -17.92 12.79
N ALA A 234 0.86 -19.25 12.67
CA ALA A 234 0.36 -20.19 13.67
C ALA A 234 1.05 -19.97 15.04
N ASP A 235 2.38 -19.81 15.05
CA ASP A 235 3.16 -19.53 16.26
C ASP A 235 2.74 -18.18 16.89
N ARG A 236 2.50 -17.15 16.07
CA ARG A 236 1.98 -15.85 16.52
C ARG A 236 0.59 -15.98 17.16
N LEU A 237 -0.32 -16.71 16.53
CA LEU A 237 -1.68 -16.92 17.03
C LEU A 237 -1.67 -17.66 18.37
N GLN A 238 -0.82 -18.68 18.53
CA GLN A 238 -0.63 -19.39 19.81
C GLN A 238 -0.08 -18.46 20.89
N SER A 239 0.91 -17.62 20.55
CA SER A 239 1.54 -16.69 21.50
C SER A 239 0.60 -15.56 21.93
N THR A 240 -0.36 -15.19 21.08
CA THR A 240 -1.27 -14.06 21.31
C THR A 240 -2.60 -14.49 21.96
N ALA A 241 -2.84 -15.80 22.11
CA ALA A 241 -4.11 -16.34 22.60
C ALA A 241 -4.56 -15.81 24.00
N GLY A 242 -3.66 -15.20 24.78
CA GLY A 242 -3.98 -14.56 26.07
C GLY A 242 -4.01 -13.02 26.07
N ALA A 243 -3.55 -12.35 25.00
CA ALA A 243 -3.57 -10.90 24.90
C ALA A 243 -4.85 -10.47 24.18
N ALA A 244 -5.91 -10.20 24.94
CA ALA A 244 -7.19 -9.75 24.39
C ALA A 244 -6.96 -8.58 23.41
N ILE A 245 -7.34 -8.79 22.15
CA ILE A 245 -7.24 -7.83 21.04
C ILE A 245 -8.34 -6.77 21.24
N GLY A 246 -8.23 -5.94 22.27
CA GLY A 246 -9.22 -4.91 22.62
C GLY A 246 -9.14 -3.65 21.76
N LEU A 247 -8.76 -3.76 20.49
CA LEU A 247 -8.18 -2.64 19.74
C LEU A 247 -8.67 -2.50 18.30
N LEU A 248 -9.66 -3.27 17.88
CA LEU A 248 -10.35 -2.99 16.62
C LEU A 248 -11.46 -1.99 16.94
N GLY A 249 -11.33 -0.74 16.49
CA GLY A 249 -12.32 0.32 16.71
C GLY A 249 -13.73 -0.03 16.17
N PRO A 250 -14.66 0.95 16.06
CA PRO A 250 -16.07 0.73 15.71
C PRO A 250 -16.34 -0.06 14.41
N GLY A 251 -15.35 -0.20 13.53
CA GLY A 251 -15.44 -1.01 12.32
C GLY A 251 -15.27 -2.52 12.53
N ALA A 252 -14.99 -3.00 13.74
CA ALA A 252 -14.81 -4.41 14.08
C ALA A 252 -16.11 -5.24 13.91
N ASP A 253 -17.26 -4.58 13.99
CA ASP A 253 -18.58 -5.23 13.96
C ASP A 253 -18.99 -5.70 12.54
N ASP A 254 -18.27 -5.28 11.49
CA ASP A 254 -18.50 -5.74 10.12
C ASP A 254 -17.84 -7.11 9.89
N GLU A 255 -18.53 -8.19 10.27
CA GLU A 255 -18.05 -9.57 10.16
C GLU A 255 -17.58 -9.93 8.75
N LYS A 256 -18.31 -9.47 7.71
CA LYS A 256 -17.99 -9.77 6.31
C LYS A 256 -16.67 -9.13 5.92
N LEU A 257 -16.47 -7.86 6.29
CA LEU A 257 -15.23 -7.17 6.04
C LEU A 257 -14.08 -7.81 6.84
N MET A 258 -14.29 -8.11 8.11
CA MET A 258 -13.27 -8.72 8.96
C MET A 258 -12.84 -10.09 8.43
N ALA A 259 -13.79 -10.91 7.97
CA ALA A 259 -13.50 -12.16 7.28
C ALA A 259 -12.67 -11.93 6.01
N SER A 260 -13.00 -10.89 5.22
CA SER A 260 -12.21 -10.55 4.04
C SER A 260 -10.79 -10.10 4.38
N LEU A 261 -10.58 -9.50 5.56
CA LEU A 261 -9.28 -9.01 6.05
C LEU A 261 -8.49 -10.07 6.82
N ALA A 262 -9.01 -11.30 6.98
CA ALA A 262 -8.37 -12.35 7.78
C ALA A 262 -6.94 -12.64 7.30
N SER A 263 -6.71 -12.68 5.98
CA SER A 263 -5.39 -12.95 5.39
C SER A 263 -4.55 -11.70 5.12
N LEU A 264 -4.99 -10.51 5.56
CA LEU A 264 -4.31 -9.24 5.25
C LEU A 264 -2.82 -9.26 5.58
N GLY A 265 -1.96 -9.02 4.59
CA GLY A 265 -0.52 -8.99 4.78
C GLY A 265 0.19 -10.34 4.67
N LEU A 266 -0.55 -11.45 4.55
CA LEU A 266 0.01 -12.78 4.27
C LEU A 266 0.12 -13.02 2.76
N LEU A 267 1.12 -13.78 2.34
CA LEU A 267 1.41 -14.17 0.96
C LEU A 267 0.31 -15.08 0.42
N GLN A 268 -0.36 -15.82 1.32
CA GLN A 268 -1.57 -16.57 1.00
C GLN A 268 -2.64 -15.68 0.37
N ASP A 269 -2.81 -14.44 0.84
CA ASP A 269 -3.79 -13.49 0.29
C ASP A 269 -3.51 -13.17 -1.19
N VAL A 270 -2.23 -12.96 -1.50
CA VAL A 270 -1.76 -12.72 -2.88
C VAL A 270 -2.04 -13.94 -3.75
N LYS A 271 -1.73 -15.14 -3.26
CA LYS A 271 -2.00 -16.41 -3.97
C LYS A 271 -3.50 -16.60 -4.23
N ASP A 272 -4.36 -16.34 -3.26
CA ASP A 272 -5.81 -16.49 -3.39
C ASP A 272 -6.41 -15.52 -4.43
N VAL A 273 -5.93 -14.27 -4.41
CA VAL A 273 -6.32 -13.28 -5.42
C VAL A 273 -5.81 -13.68 -6.81
N MET A 274 -4.60 -14.21 -6.92
CA MET A 274 -4.06 -14.72 -8.19
C MET A 274 -4.88 -15.88 -8.76
N VAL A 275 -5.27 -16.84 -7.92
CA VAL A 275 -6.19 -17.92 -8.32
C VAL A 275 -7.53 -17.37 -8.81
N THR A 276 -8.01 -16.29 -8.18
CA THR A 276 -9.26 -15.63 -8.59
C THR A 276 -9.11 -14.88 -9.91
N MET A 277 -7.99 -14.19 -10.14
CA MET A 277 -7.67 -13.49 -11.38
C MET A 277 -7.56 -14.44 -12.58
N ASP A 278 -7.19 -15.69 -12.32
CA ASP A 278 -7.06 -16.73 -13.35
C ASP A 278 -8.40 -17.39 -13.74
N LYS A 279 -9.46 -17.16 -12.97
CA LYS A 279 -10.80 -17.66 -13.31
C LYS A 279 -11.32 -16.99 -14.57
N TYR A 280 -12.02 -17.78 -15.40
CA TYR A 280 -12.68 -17.26 -16.59
C TYR A 280 -13.68 -16.16 -16.23
N GLY A 281 -13.65 -15.05 -16.97
CA GLY A 281 -14.53 -13.90 -16.77
C GLY A 281 -14.09 -12.91 -15.68
N PHE A 282 -13.02 -13.17 -14.93
CA PHE A 282 -12.50 -12.17 -14.00
C PHE A 282 -11.82 -11.02 -14.76
N VAL A 283 -12.40 -9.81 -14.66
CA VAL A 283 -11.81 -8.60 -15.23
C VAL A 283 -11.10 -7.80 -14.14
N CYS A 284 -9.78 -7.72 -14.24
CA CYS A 284 -8.95 -6.88 -13.37
C CYS A 284 -9.19 -5.41 -13.71
N LEU A 285 -9.46 -4.56 -12.70
CA LEU A 285 -9.54 -3.10 -12.84
C LEU A 285 -10.26 -2.64 -14.14
N PRO A 286 -11.53 -3.01 -14.35
CA PRO A 286 -12.22 -2.78 -15.63
C PRO A 286 -12.30 -1.30 -16.03
N SER A 287 -12.25 -0.38 -15.06
CA SER A 287 -12.37 1.07 -15.29
C SER A 287 -11.03 1.78 -15.43
N LEU A 288 -9.89 1.08 -15.35
CA LEU A 288 -8.57 1.71 -15.32
C LEU A 288 -8.23 2.37 -16.65
N GLN A 289 -8.04 3.68 -16.62
CA GLN A 289 -7.73 4.51 -17.79
C GLN A 289 -6.31 5.07 -17.74
N LEU A 290 -5.82 5.40 -16.54
CA LEU A 290 -4.52 6.02 -16.34
C LEU A 290 -3.70 5.26 -15.31
N LEU A 291 -2.44 5.00 -15.66
CA LEU A 291 -1.44 4.34 -14.85
C LEU A 291 -0.14 5.15 -14.85
N ALA A 292 0.50 5.25 -13.69
CA ALA A 292 1.89 5.71 -13.55
C ALA A 292 2.61 4.85 -12.51
N CYS A 293 3.74 4.27 -12.87
CA CYS A 293 4.64 3.53 -11.99
C CYS A 293 5.98 4.28 -11.94
N GLY A 294 6.03 5.37 -11.16
CA GLY A 294 7.19 6.25 -11.04
C GLY A 294 6.82 7.73 -10.93
N ASP A 295 7.83 8.59 -11.06
CA ASP A 295 7.72 10.04 -10.93
C ASP A 295 7.43 10.74 -12.27
N HIS A 296 6.60 10.14 -13.13
CA HIS A 296 6.20 10.69 -14.42
C HIS A 296 4.68 10.89 -14.54
N LEU A 297 4.25 11.49 -15.66
CA LEU A 297 2.85 11.76 -15.93
C LEU A 297 2.07 10.45 -16.20
N PRO A 298 0.85 10.28 -15.63
CA PRO A 298 0.01 9.12 -15.92
C PRO A 298 -0.30 8.96 -17.40
N GLN A 299 -0.27 7.71 -17.87
CA GLN A 299 -0.50 7.34 -19.26
C GLN A 299 -1.47 6.16 -19.33
N ARG A 300 -1.89 5.77 -20.54
CA ARG A 300 -2.66 4.52 -20.70
C ARG A 300 -1.82 3.31 -20.27
N PRO A 301 -2.41 2.28 -19.61
CA PRO A 301 -1.67 1.12 -19.12
C PRO A 301 -0.75 0.46 -20.16
N GLU A 302 -1.16 0.35 -21.42
CA GLU A 302 -0.35 -0.26 -22.49
C GLU A 302 0.87 0.59 -22.86
N LYS A 303 0.74 1.93 -22.78
CA LYS A 303 1.87 2.83 -23.02
C LYS A 303 2.81 2.82 -21.83
N GLU A 304 2.27 2.78 -20.62
CA GLU A 304 3.03 2.65 -19.39
C GLU A 304 3.86 1.36 -19.37
N MET A 305 3.25 0.19 -19.63
CA MET A 305 3.97 -1.08 -19.67
C MET A 305 5.10 -1.09 -20.71
N ARG A 306 4.89 -0.49 -21.89
CA ARG A 306 5.94 -0.34 -22.91
C ARG A 306 7.07 0.57 -22.46
N SER A 307 6.77 1.61 -21.67
CA SER A 307 7.78 2.52 -21.13
C SER A 307 8.62 1.84 -20.04
N LEU A 308 7.99 1.04 -19.18
CA LEU A 308 8.67 0.36 -18.06
C LEU A 308 9.56 -0.79 -18.53
N PHE A 309 9.10 -1.55 -19.52
CA PHE A 309 9.76 -2.77 -19.99
C PHE A 309 10.27 -2.63 -21.42
N TYR A 310 10.67 -1.42 -21.81
CA TYR A 310 11.25 -1.19 -23.13
C TYR A 310 12.54 -1.99 -23.27
N VAL A 311 12.49 -3.03 -24.09
CA VAL A 311 13.69 -3.71 -24.56
C VAL A 311 14.16 -2.93 -25.77
N GLU A 312 15.33 -2.30 -25.64
CA GLU A 312 15.96 -1.63 -26.77
C GLU A 312 16.12 -2.65 -27.91
N PRO A 313 15.68 -2.33 -29.14
CA PRO A 313 15.78 -3.26 -30.25
C PRO A 313 17.22 -3.77 -30.38
N LEU A 314 17.40 -5.09 -30.41
CA LEU A 314 18.70 -5.70 -30.63
C LEU A 314 19.34 -5.07 -31.87
N GLY A 315 20.53 -4.48 -31.68
CA GLY A 315 21.28 -3.80 -32.74
C GLY A 315 20.99 -2.30 -32.88
N LEU A 316 20.16 -1.65 -32.06
CA LEU A 316 20.04 -0.17 -32.09
C LEU A 316 21.37 0.48 -31.65
N ILE A 317 21.97 -0.01 -30.55
CA ILE A 317 23.29 0.44 -30.10
C ILE A 317 24.34 0.16 -31.17
N GLU A 318 24.32 -1.02 -31.79
CA GLU A 318 25.26 -1.40 -32.85
C GLU A 318 25.09 -0.55 -34.12
N ARG A 319 23.85 -0.19 -34.48
CA ARG A 319 23.56 0.71 -35.60
C ARG A 319 23.96 2.14 -35.29
N LEU A 320 23.75 2.61 -34.06
CA LEU A 320 24.18 3.94 -33.62
C LEU A 320 25.70 4.05 -33.52
N SER A 321 26.40 2.98 -33.10
CA SER A 321 27.86 2.93 -33.08
C SER A 321 28.47 2.85 -34.49
N ASN A 322 27.75 2.24 -35.43
CA ASN A 322 28.16 2.17 -36.84
C ASN A 322 27.67 3.36 -37.68
N TYR A 323 26.90 4.27 -37.08
CA TYR A 323 26.46 5.50 -37.74
C TYR A 323 27.63 6.49 -37.78
N SER A 324 28.46 6.43 -38.83
CA SER A 324 29.39 7.51 -39.15
C SER A 324 28.59 8.67 -39.73
N PRO A 325 28.56 9.86 -39.10
CA PRO A 325 27.83 10.99 -39.66
C PRO A 325 28.49 11.59 -40.92
N PHE A 326 29.60 11.01 -41.41
CA PHE A 326 30.35 11.49 -42.58
C PHE A 326 31.00 10.35 -43.35
#